data_AF-A0A8T3Y7N6-F1
#
_entry.id   AF-A0A8T3Y7N6-F1
#
_cell.length_a   1.000
_cell.length_b   1.000
_cell.length_c   1.000
_cell.angle_alpha   90.00
_cell.angle_beta   90.00
_cell.angle_gamma   90.00
#
_symmetry.space_group_name_H-M   'P 1'
#
loop_
_entity.id
_entity.type
_entity.pdbx_description
1 polymer ?
#
loop_
_entity_poly.entity_id
_entity_poly.type
_entity_poly.pdbx_seq_one_letter_code
_entity_poly.pdbx_strand_id
1 'polypeptide(L)'
;MKQRIDPVLLKKLSDKSGKSEKYVREQVSKKAGRLGISSEAALVLLAKEQCISAGRFLRKQSPHVQNEVRSTLSQGDMEPKTKYRSRIRDVSKSRRSEKQFLGEIIDDLIQDDTLRERCRDLLLARKNFDRVFREATTVFDDRLKNLTGVTNMKPADLVGWALNPDPAKAVLVVSNEKHEQEGFFNICKGIVLAFRDPTHHKLSDSFSRKDAMKFCGFIGAILLVLGKAKINNK
;
A
#
# COMPACT_ATOMS: atom_id res chain seq x y z
N MET A 1 -39.90 24.26 -16.74
CA MET A 1 -39.02 23.18 -16.23
C MET A 1 -37.57 23.61 -16.42
N LYS A 2 -36.82 23.88 -15.34
CA LYS A 2 -35.41 24.32 -15.42
C LYS A 2 -34.57 23.23 -16.11
N GLN A 3 -33.77 23.61 -17.10
CA GLN A 3 -32.82 22.72 -17.76
C GLN A 3 -31.87 22.14 -16.70
N ARG A 4 -31.95 20.82 -16.47
CA ARG A 4 -31.12 20.09 -15.48
C ARG A 4 -29.65 19.96 -15.90
N ILE A 5 -29.35 20.17 -17.18
CA ILE A 5 -28.03 19.94 -17.78
C ILE A 5 -27.39 21.29 -18.13
N ASP A 6 -26.13 21.48 -17.74
CA ASP A 6 -25.40 22.73 -17.99
C ASP A 6 -25.13 22.96 -19.47
N PRO A 7 -25.65 24.07 -20.04
CA PRO A 7 -25.57 24.32 -21.48
C PRO A 7 -24.13 24.61 -21.94
N VAL A 8 -23.27 25.14 -21.06
CA VAL A 8 -21.89 25.48 -21.40
C VAL A 8 -21.04 24.22 -21.53
N LEU A 9 -21.19 23.28 -20.59
CA LEU A 9 -20.49 22.01 -20.63
C LEU A 9 -21.00 21.11 -21.76
N LEU A 10 -22.31 21.14 -22.01
CA LEU A 10 -22.93 20.42 -23.11
C LEU A 10 -22.44 20.92 -24.47
N LYS A 11 -22.37 22.24 -24.67
CA LYS A 11 -21.84 22.84 -25.90
C LYS A 11 -20.39 22.44 -26.14
N LYS A 12 -19.54 22.49 -25.10
CA LYS A 12 -18.14 22.02 -25.19
C LYS A 12 -18.01 20.56 -25.61
N LEU A 13 -18.89 19.68 -25.11
CA LEU A 13 -18.94 18.27 -25.52
C LEU A 13 -19.39 18.11 -26.97
N SER A 14 -20.38 18.90 -27.39
CA SER A 14 -20.87 18.95 -28.77
C SER A 14 -19.74 19.34 -29.72
N ASP A 15 -19.07 20.46 -29.44
CA ASP A 15 -17.95 21.00 -30.22
C ASP A 15 -16.78 20.01 -30.31
N LYS A 16 -16.45 19.34 -29.19
CA LYS A 16 -15.33 18.39 -29.15
C LYS A 16 -15.62 17.05 -29.82
N SER A 17 -16.88 16.60 -29.80
CA SER A 17 -17.29 15.33 -30.42
C SER A 17 -17.69 15.47 -31.89
N GLY A 18 -17.88 16.71 -32.38
CA GLY A 18 -18.41 16.97 -33.72
C GLY A 18 -19.86 16.48 -33.90
N LYS A 19 -20.60 16.29 -32.81
CA LYS A 19 -21.99 15.83 -32.79
C LYS A 19 -22.91 16.93 -32.28
N SER A 20 -24.21 16.82 -32.56
CA SER A 20 -25.19 17.80 -32.09
C SER A 20 -25.41 17.72 -30.57
N GLU A 21 -25.79 18.84 -29.94
CA GLU A 21 -26.10 18.88 -28.50
C GLU A 21 -27.21 17.88 -28.12
N LYS A 22 -28.17 17.65 -29.04
CA LYS A 22 -29.22 16.64 -28.89
C LYS A 22 -28.63 15.23 -28.73
N TYR A 23 -27.66 14.88 -29.58
CA TYR A 23 -26.97 13.59 -29.50
C TYR A 23 -26.19 13.45 -28.18
N VAL A 24 -25.50 14.50 -27.74
CA VAL A 24 -24.76 14.48 -26.47
C VAL A 24 -25.71 14.29 -25.28
N ARG A 25 -26.89 14.95 -25.27
CA ARG A 25 -27.90 14.76 -24.22
C ARG A 25 -28.39 13.31 -24.16
N GLU A 26 -28.60 12.67 -25.31
CA GLU A 26 -29.00 11.26 -25.37
C GLU A 26 -27.91 10.34 -24.80
N GLN A 27 -26.64 10.61 -25.11
CA GLN A 27 -25.50 9.85 -24.54
C GLN A 27 -25.40 10.03 -23.02
N VAL A 28 -25.61 11.25 -22.52
CA VAL A 28 -25.65 11.53 -21.08
C VAL A 28 -26.77 10.75 -20.41
N SER A 29 -27.97 10.74 -20.98
CA SER A 29 -29.12 10.00 -20.44
C SER A 29 -28.88 8.49 -20.42
N LYS A 30 -28.37 7.91 -21.52
CA LYS A 30 -28.00 6.48 -21.58
C LYS A 30 -26.96 6.11 -20.54
N LYS A 31 -25.95 6.97 -20.37
CA LYS A 31 -24.88 6.75 -19.38
C LYS A 31 -25.39 6.86 -17.94
N ALA A 32 -26.26 7.83 -17.66
CA ALA A 32 -26.93 7.98 -16.38
C ALA A 32 -27.75 6.73 -16.01
N GLY A 33 -28.56 6.24 -16.96
CA GLY A 33 -29.34 5.02 -16.77
C GLY A 33 -28.48 3.78 -16.54
N ARG A 34 -27.41 3.61 -17.33
CA ARG A 34 -26.49 2.46 -17.18
C ARG A 34 -25.77 2.44 -15.84
N LEU A 35 -25.40 3.61 -15.31
CA LEU A 35 -24.62 3.73 -14.08
C LEU A 35 -25.50 3.98 -12.84
N GLY A 36 -26.81 4.14 -13.01
CA GLY A 36 -27.72 4.43 -11.90
C GLY A 36 -27.45 5.76 -11.20
N ILE A 37 -26.94 6.77 -11.93
CA ILE A 37 -26.55 8.08 -11.38
C ILE A 37 -27.37 9.22 -12.01
N SER A 38 -27.27 10.43 -11.44
CA SER A 38 -27.86 11.63 -12.03
C SER A 38 -27.30 11.97 -13.41
N SER A 39 -28.10 12.68 -14.22
CA SER A 39 -27.66 13.14 -15.55
C SER A 39 -26.52 14.16 -15.47
N GLU A 40 -26.46 14.91 -14.37
CA GLU A 40 -25.43 15.88 -14.03
C GLU A 40 -24.10 15.19 -13.72
N ALA A 41 -24.13 14.09 -12.96
CA ALA A 41 -22.96 13.24 -12.72
C ALA A 41 -22.49 12.57 -14.02
N ALA A 42 -23.42 12.01 -14.80
CA ALA A 42 -23.11 11.39 -16.09
C ALA A 42 -22.49 12.39 -17.08
N LEU A 43 -22.97 13.64 -17.12
CA LEU A 43 -22.40 14.72 -17.92
C LEU A 43 -20.95 15.01 -17.52
N VAL A 44 -20.65 15.06 -16.22
CA VAL A 44 -19.29 15.26 -15.71
C VAL A 44 -18.37 14.10 -16.10
N LEU A 45 -18.86 12.87 -16.00
CA LEU A 45 -18.09 11.68 -16.39
C LEU A 45 -17.82 11.64 -17.89
N LEU A 46 -18.81 11.97 -18.72
CA LEU A 46 -18.65 12.06 -20.17
C LEU A 46 -17.68 13.19 -20.57
N ALA A 47 -17.75 14.34 -19.90
CA ALA A 47 -16.78 15.41 -20.05
C ALA A 47 -15.36 14.96 -19.69
N LYS A 48 -15.19 14.19 -18.61
CA LYS A 48 -13.89 13.63 -18.23
C LYS A 48 -13.35 12.63 -19.27
N GLU A 49 -14.18 11.74 -19.79
CA GLU A 49 -13.79 10.80 -20.85
C GLU A 49 -13.30 11.54 -22.10
N GLN A 50 -13.97 12.63 -22.46
CA GLN A 50 -13.55 13.49 -23.56
C GLN A 50 -12.48 14.52 -23.15
N CYS A 51 -11.83 14.39 -21.99
CA CYS A 51 -10.79 15.30 -21.52
C CYS A 51 -11.22 16.78 -21.52
N ILE A 52 -12.46 17.07 -21.13
CA ILE A 52 -13.01 18.40 -20.91
C ILE A 52 -13.03 18.68 -19.41
N SER A 53 -12.44 19.80 -18.99
CA SER A 53 -12.42 20.18 -17.59
C SER A 53 -13.82 20.54 -17.08
N ALA A 54 -14.39 19.66 -16.25
CA ALA A 54 -15.69 19.86 -15.61
C ALA A 54 -15.58 20.24 -14.11
N GLY A 55 -14.37 20.49 -13.57
CA GLY A 55 -14.16 20.70 -12.13
C GLY A 55 -14.84 21.95 -11.55
N ARG A 56 -14.96 23.03 -12.34
CA ARG A 56 -15.75 24.21 -11.93
C ARG A 56 -17.25 23.91 -11.91
N PHE A 57 -17.71 23.09 -12.84
CA PHE A 57 -19.11 22.67 -12.91
C PHE A 57 -19.47 21.74 -11.75
N LEU A 58 -18.64 20.71 -11.49
CA LEU A 58 -18.84 19.74 -10.41
C LEU A 58 -18.93 20.41 -9.03
N ARG A 59 -18.08 21.40 -8.75
CA ARG A 59 -18.10 22.14 -7.47
C ARG A 59 -19.38 22.96 -7.25
N LYS A 60 -20.11 23.30 -8.31
CA LYS A 60 -21.39 24.00 -8.24
C LYS A 60 -22.58 23.05 -8.08
N GLN A 61 -22.36 21.74 -8.25
CA GLN A 61 -23.41 20.74 -8.09
C GLN A 61 -23.66 20.41 -6.62
N SER A 62 -24.83 19.84 -6.34
CA SER A 62 -25.18 19.39 -4.99
C SER A 62 -24.20 18.34 -4.46
N PRO A 63 -24.03 18.21 -3.13
CA PRO A 63 -23.16 17.20 -2.53
C PRO A 63 -23.46 15.77 -3.00
N HIS A 64 -24.74 15.46 -3.25
CA HIS A 64 -25.17 14.17 -3.79
C HIS A 64 -24.53 13.86 -5.16
N VAL A 65 -24.59 14.80 -6.10
CA VAL A 65 -23.99 14.65 -7.45
C VAL A 65 -22.47 14.55 -7.38
N GLN A 66 -21.84 15.29 -6.46
CA GLN A 66 -20.39 15.20 -6.25
C GLN A 66 -19.97 13.82 -5.75
N ASN A 67 -20.77 13.24 -4.85
CA ASN A 67 -20.55 11.90 -4.31
C ASN A 67 -20.75 10.82 -5.37
N GLU A 68 -21.79 10.92 -6.21
CA GLU A 68 -22.00 9.99 -7.34
C GLU A 68 -20.81 9.95 -8.30
N VAL A 69 -20.26 11.12 -8.66
CA VAL A 69 -19.08 11.19 -9.53
C VAL A 69 -17.86 10.56 -8.85
N ARG A 70 -17.70 10.76 -7.53
CA ARG A 70 -16.57 10.20 -6.76
C ARG A 70 -16.70 8.68 -6.63
N SER A 71 -17.86 8.16 -6.25
CA SER A 71 -18.10 6.72 -6.08
C SER A 71 -17.92 5.97 -7.40
N THR A 72 -18.45 6.51 -8.50
CA THR A 72 -18.35 5.89 -9.82
C THR A 72 -16.90 5.81 -10.33
N LEU A 73 -16.07 6.81 -10.03
CA LEU A 73 -14.65 6.81 -10.39
C LEU A 73 -13.82 5.85 -9.54
N SER A 74 -14.26 5.56 -8.31
CA SER A 74 -13.60 4.60 -7.43
C SER A 74 -13.96 3.14 -7.74
N GLN A 75 -15.02 2.90 -8.53
CA GLN A 75 -15.52 1.55 -8.85
C GLN A 75 -15.11 1.04 -10.24
N GLY A 76 -14.35 1.80 -11.04
CA GLY A 76 -14.01 1.44 -12.42
C GLY A 76 -12.53 1.24 -12.68
N ASP A 77 -12.07 -0.02 -12.68
CA ASP A 77 -10.91 -0.46 -13.44
C ASP A 77 -11.26 -0.45 -14.94
N MET A 78 -10.68 0.46 -15.73
CA MET A 78 -10.42 0.23 -17.16
C MET A 78 -9.42 1.25 -17.73
N GLU A 79 -8.45 0.73 -18.46
CA GLU A 79 -7.22 1.35 -18.97
C GLU A 79 -7.40 2.66 -19.77
N PRO A 80 -6.44 3.61 -19.69
CA PRO A 80 -6.37 4.71 -20.64
C PRO A 80 -5.55 4.33 -21.88
N LYS A 81 -6.24 4.08 -23.01
CA LYS A 81 -5.64 4.21 -24.35
C LYS A 81 -5.26 5.67 -24.56
N THR A 82 -3.97 6.00 -24.42
CA THR A 82 -3.44 7.35 -24.57
C THR A 82 -2.62 7.50 -25.85
N LYS A 83 -3.11 8.32 -26.76
CA LYS A 83 -2.30 9.09 -27.72
C LYS A 83 -2.85 10.52 -27.75
N TYR A 84 -2.21 11.47 -27.05
CA TYR A 84 -1.48 12.60 -27.64
C TYR A 84 -1.05 13.66 -26.60
N ARG A 85 0.15 14.20 -26.85
CA ARG A 85 0.84 15.39 -26.33
C ARG A 85 -0.08 16.63 -26.26
N SER A 86 0.06 17.65 -25.41
CA SER A 86 1.10 18.07 -24.45
C SER A 86 0.53 19.13 -23.49
N ARG A 87 0.98 19.10 -22.24
CA ARG A 87 1.38 20.27 -21.42
C ARG A 87 2.34 19.74 -20.38
N ILE A 88 3.63 19.81 -20.68
CA ILE A 88 4.71 19.42 -19.78
C ILE A 88 4.81 20.50 -18.70
N ARG A 89 3.96 20.38 -17.68
CA ARG A 89 4.23 20.88 -16.33
C ARG A 89 4.33 19.68 -15.42
N ASP A 90 5.56 19.18 -15.34
CA ASP A 90 6.18 18.57 -14.16
C ASP A 90 5.41 17.47 -13.40
N VAL A 91 4.85 16.49 -14.13
CA VAL A 91 4.43 15.20 -13.52
C VAL A 91 5.63 14.51 -12.83
N SER A 92 6.85 14.78 -13.30
CA SER A 92 8.11 14.42 -12.66
C SER A 92 8.26 15.00 -11.25
N LYS A 93 8.02 16.30 -11.04
CA LYS A 93 8.12 16.90 -9.70
C LYS A 93 7.06 16.35 -8.74
N SER A 94 5.82 16.18 -9.18
CA SER A 94 4.75 15.65 -8.33
C SER A 94 4.96 14.19 -7.94
N ARG A 95 5.44 13.32 -8.86
CA ARG A 95 5.78 11.93 -8.52
C ARG A 95 7.06 11.84 -7.67
N ARG A 96 8.01 12.76 -7.87
CA ARG A 96 9.22 12.86 -7.06
C ARG A 96 8.88 13.28 -5.64
N SER A 97 7.95 14.22 -5.44
CA SER A 97 7.51 14.65 -4.10
C SER A 97 6.74 13.55 -3.37
N GLU A 98 5.88 12.79 -4.04
CA GLU A 98 5.15 11.67 -3.42
C GLU A 98 6.09 10.52 -3.02
N LYS A 99 7.05 10.16 -3.90
CA LYS A 99 8.05 9.13 -3.59
C LYS A 99 9.00 9.59 -2.48
N GLN A 100 9.35 10.87 -2.43
CA GLN A 100 10.15 11.47 -1.35
C GLN A 100 9.41 11.42 -0.02
N PHE A 101 8.16 11.88 0.01
CA PHE A 101 7.32 11.84 1.21
C PHE A 101 7.10 10.41 1.73
N LEU A 102 6.85 9.46 0.83
CA LEU A 102 6.76 8.05 1.22
C LEU A 102 8.10 7.51 1.73
N GLY A 103 9.21 7.95 1.15
CA GLY A 103 10.56 7.62 1.63
C GLY A 103 10.77 8.11 3.06
N GLU A 104 10.44 9.37 3.35
CA GLU A 104 10.52 9.96 4.69
C GLU A 104 9.67 9.19 5.70
N ILE A 105 8.42 8.82 5.34
CA ILE A 105 7.57 7.98 6.21
C ILE A 105 8.21 6.63 6.50
N ILE A 106 8.82 6.00 5.49
CA ILE A 106 9.50 4.70 5.66
C ILE A 106 10.71 4.86 6.59
N ASP A 107 11.46 5.95 6.43
CA ASP A 107 12.65 6.22 7.22
C ASP A 107 12.27 6.49 8.70
N ASP A 108 11.16 7.18 8.95
CA ASP A 108 10.62 7.40 10.30
C ASP A 108 10.00 6.14 10.92
N LEU A 109 9.38 5.27 10.11
CA LEU A 109 8.74 4.04 10.59
C LEU A 109 9.76 2.95 10.92
N ILE A 110 10.83 2.83 10.13
CA ILE A 110 11.81 1.74 10.23
C ILE A 110 13.13 2.30 10.75
N GLN A 111 13.26 2.28 12.07
CA GLN A 111 14.43 2.84 12.76
C GLN A 111 15.66 1.90 12.73
N ASP A 112 15.46 0.57 12.62
CA ASP A 112 16.57 -0.37 12.47
C ASP A 112 17.22 -0.20 11.08
N ASP A 113 18.50 0.19 11.08
CA ASP A 113 19.23 0.55 9.86
C ASP A 113 19.30 -0.60 8.85
N THR A 114 19.59 -1.82 9.32
CA THR A 114 19.70 -3.00 8.46
C THR A 114 18.36 -3.36 7.85
N LEU A 115 17.29 -3.34 8.64
CA LEU A 115 15.94 -3.58 8.15
C LEU A 115 15.52 -2.52 7.13
N ARG A 116 15.82 -1.25 7.41
CA ARG A 116 15.51 -0.14 6.51
C ARG A 116 16.26 -0.30 5.19
N GLU A 117 17.58 -0.53 5.23
CA GLU A 117 18.41 -0.73 4.04
C GLU A 117 17.87 -1.85 3.14
N ARG A 118 17.47 -2.98 3.73
CA ARG A 118 16.97 -4.15 2.99
C ARG A 118 15.57 -3.95 2.41
N CYS A 119 14.69 -3.25 3.12
CA CYS A 119 13.27 -3.20 2.77
C CYS A 119 12.85 -1.90 2.07
N ARG A 120 13.61 -0.81 2.18
CA ARG A 120 13.19 0.53 1.71
C ARG A 120 12.85 0.57 0.22
N ASP A 121 13.73 0.06 -0.63
CA ASP A 121 13.50 0.08 -2.08
C ASP A 121 12.32 -0.81 -2.50
N LEU A 122 12.11 -1.92 -1.79
CA LEU A 122 10.97 -2.81 -2.00
C LEU A 122 9.64 -2.14 -1.59
N LEU A 123 9.65 -1.37 -0.50
CA LEU A 123 8.48 -0.61 -0.06
C LEU A 123 8.15 0.55 -1.01
N LEU A 124 9.18 1.18 -1.60
CA LEU A 124 9.03 2.21 -2.64
C LEU A 124 8.63 1.64 -4.01
N ALA A 125 8.75 0.32 -4.20
CA ALA A 125 8.31 -0.35 -5.41
C ALA A 125 6.77 -0.32 -5.55
N ARG A 126 6.29 -0.62 -6.75
CA ARG A 126 4.85 -0.59 -7.06
C ARG A 126 4.10 -1.87 -6.71
N LYS A 127 4.80 -3.00 -6.61
CA LYS A 127 4.25 -4.35 -6.45
C LYS A 127 5.32 -5.31 -5.92
N ASN A 128 4.95 -6.59 -5.74
CA ASN A 128 5.80 -7.67 -5.21
C ASN A 128 6.22 -7.42 -3.75
N PHE A 129 5.22 -7.11 -2.91
CA PHE A 129 5.45 -6.80 -1.51
C PHE A 129 5.71 -8.03 -0.65
N ASP A 130 5.46 -9.24 -1.16
CA ASP A 130 5.93 -10.51 -0.59
C ASP A 130 7.45 -10.51 -0.33
N ARG A 131 8.21 -9.86 -1.21
CA ARG A 131 9.67 -9.71 -1.04
C ARG A 131 10.01 -8.97 0.26
N VAL A 132 9.21 -8.00 0.67
CA VAL A 132 9.46 -7.27 1.93
C VAL A 132 9.37 -8.20 3.13
N PHE A 133 8.39 -9.11 3.16
CA PHE A 133 8.25 -10.10 4.23
C PHE A 133 9.45 -11.04 4.26
N ARG A 134 9.91 -11.49 3.09
CA ARG A 134 11.10 -12.34 2.97
C ARG A 134 12.36 -11.63 3.48
N GLU A 135 12.57 -10.38 3.09
CA GLU A 135 13.74 -9.62 3.52
C GLU A 135 13.69 -9.29 5.01
N ALA A 136 12.54 -8.86 5.53
CA ALA A 136 12.38 -8.55 6.95
C ALA A 136 12.59 -9.79 7.84
N THR A 137 12.09 -10.95 7.43
CA THR A 137 12.33 -12.21 8.16
C THR A 137 13.77 -12.71 8.04
N THR A 138 14.49 -12.35 6.97
CA THR A 138 15.93 -12.61 6.83
C THR A 138 16.74 -11.73 7.78
N VAL A 139 16.43 -10.44 7.87
CA VAL A 139 17.08 -9.54 8.84
C VAL A 139 16.85 -10.01 10.28
N PHE A 140 15.65 -10.47 10.59
CA PHE A 140 15.33 -11.08 11.90
C PHE A 140 16.21 -12.30 12.20
N ASP A 141 16.37 -13.21 11.23
CA ASP A 141 17.23 -14.38 11.36
C ASP A 141 18.69 -14.03 11.58
N ASP A 142 19.22 -13.14 10.75
CA ASP A 142 20.60 -12.71 10.81
C ASP A 142 20.88 -12.00 12.15
N ARG A 143 19.90 -11.25 12.69
CA ARG A 143 20.01 -10.67 14.03
C ARG A 143 20.16 -11.75 15.09
N LEU A 144 19.35 -12.80 15.07
CA LEU A 144 19.46 -13.91 16.02
C LEU A 144 20.82 -14.61 15.90
N LYS A 145 21.28 -14.89 14.68
CA LYS A 145 22.60 -15.50 14.42
C LYS A 145 23.72 -14.63 14.97
N ASN A 146 23.69 -13.33 14.71
CA ASN A 146 24.70 -12.39 15.17
C ASN A 146 24.74 -12.26 16.70
N LEU A 147 23.57 -12.24 17.36
CA LEU A 147 23.49 -12.15 18.81
C LEU A 147 23.94 -13.44 19.52
N THR A 148 23.83 -14.58 18.84
CA THR A 148 24.11 -15.89 19.46
C THR A 148 25.38 -16.58 18.96
N GLY A 149 25.99 -16.10 17.88
CA GLY A 149 27.15 -16.71 17.24
C GLY A 149 26.87 -17.96 16.40
N VAL A 150 25.61 -18.40 16.30
CA VAL A 150 25.23 -19.59 15.51
C VAL A 150 25.12 -19.25 14.03
N THR A 151 25.77 -20.02 13.17
CA THR A 151 25.80 -19.77 11.72
C THR A 151 25.01 -20.80 10.91
N ASN A 152 24.88 -22.04 11.39
CA ASN A 152 24.33 -23.15 10.61
C ASN A 152 23.15 -23.84 11.30
N MET A 153 22.03 -23.12 11.42
CA MET A 153 20.79 -23.66 11.97
C MET A 153 19.60 -23.21 11.13
N LYS A 154 18.59 -24.07 11.00
CA LYS A 154 17.34 -23.69 10.33
C LYS A 154 16.63 -22.60 11.13
N PRO A 155 15.88 -21.71 10.47
CA PRO A 155 15.19 -20.59 11.11
C PRO A 155 14.36 -20.93 12.35
N ALA A 156 13.49 -21.93 12.24
CA ALA A 156 12.59 -22.31 13.33
C ALA A 156 13.35 -22.94 14.50
N ASP A 157 14.38 -23.72 14.20
CA ASP A 157 15.25 -24.34 15.20
C ASP A 157 16.10 -23.29 15.91
N LEU A 158 16.58 -22.28 15.18
CA LEU A 158 17.34 -21.15 15.71
C LEU A 158 16.53 -20.38 16.75
N VAL A 159 15.25 -20.10 16.47
CA VAL A 159 14.38 -19.45 17.46
C VAL A 159 14.21 -20.31 18.71
N GLY A 160 14.01 -21.63 18.54
CA GLY A 160 13.90 -22.59 19.64
C GLY A 160 15.12 -22.63 20.55
N TRP A 161 16.29 -22.66 19.95
CA TRP A 161 17.56 -22.72 20.67
C TRP A 161 17.94 -21.36 21.27
N ALA A 162 17.79 -20.26 20.52
CA ALA A 162 18.21 -18.93 20.93
C ALA A 162 17.32 -18.39 22.06
N LEU A 163 15.99 -18.41 21.88
CA LEU A 163 15.08 -17.80 22.83
C LEU A 163 14.64 -18.78 23.90
N ASN A 164 14.25 -20.02 23.58
CA ASN A 164 13.69 -21.01 24.51
C ASN A 164 12.54 -20.51 25.43
N PRO A 165 11.44 -21.25 25.63
CA PRO A 165 10.39 -20.80 26.55
C PRO A 165 10.84 -20.76 28.03
N ASP A 166 11.89 -21.49 28.39
CA ASP A 166 12.47 -21.48 29.73
C ASP A 166 13.69 -20.53 29.79
N PRO A 167 13.63 -19.42 30.55
CA PRO A 167 14.73 -18.46 30.65
C PRO A 167 16.07 -19.08 31.05
N ALA A 168 16.06 -20.13 31.89
CA ALA A 168 17.28 -20.81 32.31
C ALA A 168 17.96 -21.56 31.16
N LYS A 169 17.20 -21.91 30.12
CA LYS A 169 17.67 -22.62 28.92
C LYS A 169 17.81 -21.71 27.71
N ALA A 170 17.41 -20.44 27.81
CA ALA A 170 17.56 -19.44 26.77
C ALA A 170 19.02 -19.02 26.62
N VAL A 171 19.45 -18.76 25.38
CA VAL A 171 20.70 -18.04 25.11
C VAL A 171 20.44 -16.53 25.15
N LEU A 172 19.30 -16.10 24.61
CA LEU A 172 18.80 -14.73 24.65
C LEU A 172 17.63 -14.66 25.64
N VAL A 173 17.91 -14.11 26.82
CA VAL A 173 16.90 -13.91 27.87
C VAL A 173 16.30 -12.51 27.69
N VAL A 174 15.03 -12.44 27.26
CA VAL A 174 14.30 -11.17 27.15
C VAL A 174 13.55 -10.84 28.44
N SER A 175 13.19 -11.85 29.23
CA SER A 175 12.61 -11.70 30.56
C SER A 175 13.02 -12.87 31.46
N ASN A 176 13.21 -12.61 32.75
CA ASN A 176 13.39 -13.68 33.75
C ASN A 176 12.05 -14.33 34.12
N GLU A 177 10.93 -13.67 33.80
CA GLU A 177 9.59 -14.22 33.99
C GLU A 177 9.28 -15.23 32.88
N LYS A 178 9.04 -16.49 33.29
CA LYS A 178 8.87 -17.60 32.36
C LYS A 178 7.75 -17.35 31.33
N HIS A 179 6.62 -16.81 31.77
CA HIS A 179 5.48 -16.58 30.87
C HIS A 179 5.75 -15.48 29.84
N GLU A 180 6.51 -14.44 30.20
CA GLU A 180 6.89 -13.38 29.26
C GLU A 180 7.91 -13.88 28.23
N GLN A 181 8.91 -14.63 28.69
CA GLN A 181 9.89 -15.29 27.82
C GLN A 181 9.20 -16.23 26.83
N GLU A 182 8.30 -17.09 27.32
CA GLU A 182 7.52 -18.00 26.51
C GLU A 182 6.62 -17.25 25.51
N GLY A 183 5.97 -16.16 25.93
CA GLY A 183 5.17 -15.32 25.04
C GLY A 183 6.00 -14.75 23.89
N PHE A 184 7.17 -14.19 24.20
CA PHE A 184 8.06 -13.64 23.19
C PHE A 184 8.64 -14.72 22.25
N PHE A 185 9.01 -15.87 22.81
CA PHE A 185 9.41 -17.05 22.04
C PHE A 185 8.33 -17.46 21.03
N ASN A 186 7.06 -17.56 21.47
CA ASN A 186 5.94 -17.96 20.63
C ASN A 186 5.67 -16.95 19.51
N ILE A 187 5.80 -15.66 19.77
CA ILE A 187 5.71 -14.61 18.74
C ILE A 187 6.80 -14.81 17.69
N CYS A 188 8.06 -14.95 18.11
CA CYS A 188 9.20 -15.14 17.22
C CYS A 188 9.08 -16.42 16.39
N LYS A 189 8.63 -17.52 17.01
CA LYS A 189 8.41 -18.79 16.32
C LYS A 189 7.27 -18.68 15.32
N GLY A 190 6.19 -18.00 15.69
CA GLY A 190 5.07 -17.69 14.80
C GLY A 190 5.49 -16.88 13.57
N ILE A 191 6.36 -15.88 13.73
CA ILE A 191 6.89 -15.09 12.61
C ILE A 191 7.57 -15.98 11.57
N VAL A 192 8.45 -16.88 12.02
CA VAL A 192 9.18 -17.79 11.12
C VAL A 192 8.21 -18.72 10.39
N LEU A 193 7.36 -19.42 11.14
CA LEU A 193 6.46 -20.44 10.57
C LEU A 193 5.37 -19.85 9.68
N ALA A 194 4.84 -18.67 10.02
CA ALA A 194 3.71 -18.07 9.30
C ALA A 194 4.14 -17.22 8.10
N PHE A 195 5.33 -16.60 8.14
CA PHE A 195 5.75 -15.67 7.09
C PHE A 195 7.00 -16.12 6.38
N ARG A 196 8.04 -16.56 7.09
CA ARG A 196 9.31 -16.87 6.44
C ARG A 196 9.19 -18.09 5.55
N ASP A 197 8.74 -19.22 6.09
CA ASP A 197 8.66 -20.46 5.33
C ASP A 197 7.72 -20.31 4.11
N PRO A 198 6.50 -19.73 4.23
CA PRO A 198 5.64 -19.55 3.06
C PRO A 198 6.19 -18.58 2.02
N THR A 199 6.78 -17.45 2.41
CA THR A 199 7.27 -16.43 1.45
C THR A 199 8.61 -16.79 0.79
N HIS A 200 9.37 -17.73 1.37
CA HIS A 200 10.53 -18.32 0.71
C HIS A 200 10.14 -19.41 -0.30
N HIS A 201 8.97 -20.02 -0.16
CA HIS A 201 8.52 -21.12 -1.03
C HIS A 201 7.45 -20.72 -2.06
N LYS A 202 6.74 -19.61 -1.85
CA LYS A 202 5.66 -19.16 -2.74
C LYS A 202 5.71 -17.65 -2.94
N LEU A 203 5.56 -17.22 -4.20
CA LEU A 203 5.29 -15.82 -4.53
C LEU A 203 3.83 -15.51 -4.22
N SER A 204 3.56 -14.33 -3.66
CA SER A 204 2.18 -13.89 -3.40
C SER A 204 1.97 -12.41 -3.74
N ASP A 205 1.01 -12.15 -4.62
CA ASP A 205 0.54 -10.80 -4.91
C ASP A 205 -0.54 -10.32 -3.93
N SER A 206 -0.89 -11.11 -2.91
CA SER A 206 -1.95 -10.77 -1.94
C SER A 206 -1.55 -9.66 -0.96
N PHE A 207 -0.25 -9.39 -0.81
CA PHE A 207 0.24 -8.41 0.15
C PHE A 207 0.24 -7.01 -0.45
N SER A 208 -0.36 -6.06 0.26
CA SER A 208 -0.28 -4.64 -0.11
C SER A 208 0.97 -3.97 0.47
N ARG A 209 1.33 -2.79 -0.06
CA ARG A 209 2.38 -1.94 0.54
C ARG A 209 2.12 -1.67 2.02
N LYS A 210 0.86 -1.40 2.37
CA LYS A 210 0.46 -1.07 3.73
C LYS A 210 0.72 -2.25 4.67
N ASP A 211 0.47 -3.47 4.23
CA ASP A 211 0.73 -4.67 5.02
C ASP A 211 2.23 -4.89 5.19
N ALA A 212 3.02 -4.69 4.14
CA ALA A 212 4.47 -4.74 4.20
C ALA A 212 5.06 -3.70 5.16
N MET A 213 4.57 -2.44 5.13
CA MET A 213 5.01 -1.40 6.08
C MET A 213 4.68 -1.77 7.53
N LYS A 214 3.47 -2.26 7.81
CA LYS A 214 3.09 -2.72 9.14
C LYS A 214 3.97 -3.87 9.61
N PHE A 215 4.25 -4.81 8.73
CA PHE A 215 5.10 -5.95 9.04
C PHE A 215 6.54 -5.53 9.35
N CYS A 216 7.12 -4.62 8.56
CA CYS A 216 8.42 -4.03 8.88
C CYS A 216 8.44 -3.31 10.23
N GLY A 217 7.43 -2.50 10.54
CA GLY A 217 7.32 -1.86 11.85
C GLY A 217 7.26 -2.87 12.99
N PHE A 218 6.49 -3.95 12.81
CA PHE A 218 6.41 -5.05 13.77
C PHE A 218 7.75 -5.77 13.97
N ILE A 219 8.43 -6.14 12.88
CA ILE A 219 9.77 -6.74 12.96
C ILE A 219 10.77 -5.78 13.63
N GLY A 220 10.73 -4.48 13.31
CA GLY A 220 11.54 -3.47 13.97
C GLY A 220 11.35 -3.44 15.49
N ALA A 221 10.10 -3.53 15.97
CA ALA A 221 9.82 -3.61 17.40
C ALA A 221 10.42 -4.88 18.05
N ILE A 222 10.34 -6.03 17.37
CA ILE A 222 10.95 -7.28 17.84
C ILE A 222 12.48 -7.18 17.89
N LEU A 223 13.11 -6.61 16.85
CA LEU A 223 14.55 -6.39 16.81
C LEU A 223 15.05 -5.51 17.96
N LEU A 224 14.26 -4.48 18.32
CA LEU A 224 14.57 -3.61 19.45
C LEU A 224 14.54 -4.36 20.79
N VAL A 225 13.58 -5.28 20.97
CA VAL A 225 13.53 -6.13 22.18
C VAL A 225 14.72 -7.08 22.20
N LEU A 226 15.04 -7.72 21.08
CA LEU A 226 16.22 -8.60 20.96
C LEU A 226 17.53 -7.87 21.26
N GLY A 227 17.67 -6.62 20.83
CA GLY A 227 18.86 -5.79 21.12
C GLY A 227 19.04 -5.46 22.61
N LYS A 228 18.01 -5.65 23.43
CA LYS A 228 18.05 -5.47 24.90
C LYS A 228 18.13 -6.79 25.66
N ALA A 229 18.08 -7.93 24.97
CA ALA A 229 18.13 -9.24 25.60
C ALA A 229 19.46 -9.45 26.32
N LYS A 230 19.42 -10.08 27.50
CA LYS A 230 20.62 -10.52 28.18
C LYS A 230 21.12 -11.80 27.52
N ILE A 231 22.39 -11.82 27.16
CA ILE A 231 23.06 -13.02 26.65
C ILE A 231 23.45 -13.90 27.83
N ASN A 232 22.94 -15.12 27.84
CA ASN A 232 23.33 -16.15 28.80
C ASN A 232 24.39 -17.02 28.12
N ASN A 233 25.65 -16.86 28.54
CA ASN A 233 26.73 -17.73 28.06
C ASN A 233 26.48 -19.12 28.63
N LYS A 234 26.05 -20.04 27.76
CA LYS A 234 26.05 -21.48 28.07
C LYS A 234 27.44 -22.05 27.90
#